data_AF-A0AAA9ZDS9-F1
#
_entry.id   AF-A0AAA9ZDS9-F1
#
_cell.length_a   1.000
_cell.length_b   1.000
_cell.length_c   1.000
_cell.angle_alpha   90.00
_cell.angle_beta   90.00
_cell.angle_gamma   90.00
#
_symmetry.space_group_name_H-M   'P 1'
#
loop_
_entity.id
_entity.type
_entity.pdbx_description
1 polymer ?
#
loop_
_entity_poly.entity_id
_entity_poly.type
_entity_poly.pdbx_seq_one_letter_code
_entity_poly.pdbx_strand_id
1 'polypeptide(L)'
;MLLTAHHHQQQQQTGSWSMKWIKFFLFMTNVMFVFVGVLVISTGAAVRSVYSDFTAFVDEQFYSPACMFIVVGVITVAIATFGFIGTIRESSLLINIYCGLLSVVFLLEVTATLVGVHHRHEVNGFLRQSLNSSLQRYPWNSHIQKSVDFMQIELGCCGVDSYQDWEDVFAVVDLDNGDVMAELPASCCREYLDGDCIPHQAGCFPTMYALLRHCSKTVFSGLLLVSTVQILAALFAFILGQRIRLVKTRSSLDALKYKTTVGAFDYRRLAELSIEKPKSLDV
;
A
#
# COMPACT_ATOMS: atom_id res chain seq x y z
N MET A 1 -50.95 5.68 16.09
CA MET A 1 -50.09 4.76 16.86
C MET A 1 -49.66 3.52 16.05
N LEU A 2 -50.56 2.88 15.27
CA LEU A 2 -50.22 1.75 14.38
C LEU A 2 -49.38 2.15 13.15
N LEU A 3 -49.69 3.27 12.48
CA LEU A 3 -48.87 3.79 11.37
C LEU A 3 -47.44 4.17 11.78
N THR A 4 -47.27 4.73 12.98
CA THR A 4 -45.95 5.04 13.56
C THR A 4 -45.18 3.78 13.96
N ALA A 5 -45.87 2.72 14.42
CA ALA A 5 -45.26 1.42 14.70
C ALA A 5 -44.81 0.70 13.41
N HIS A 6 -45.61 0.77 12.35
CA HIS A 6 -45.29 0.16 11.05
C HIS A 6 -44.12 0.88 10.34
N HIS A 7 -44.06 2.22 10.42
CA HIS A 7 -42.89 2.99 9.96
C HIS A 7 -41.62 2.68 10.77
N HIS A 8 -41.73 2.51 12.10
CA HIS A 8 -40.60 2.09 12.93
C HIS A 8 -40.11 0.67 12.62
N GLN A 9 -41.03 -0.28 12.35
CA GLN A 9 -40.66 -1.64 11.94
C GLN A 9 -40.03 -1.69 10.54
N GLN A 10 -40.55 -0.95 9.56
CA GLN A 10 -39.92 -0.85 8.23
C GLN A 10 -38.53 -0.18 8.27
N GLN A 11 -38.34 0.84 9.11
CA GLN A 11 -37.01 1.44 9.34
C GLN A 11 -36.03 0.48 10.05
N GLN A 12 -36.50 -0.35 10.96
CA GLN A 12 -35.68 -1.39 11.59
C GLN A 12 -35.30 -2.52 10.62
N GLN A 13 -36.19 -2.91 9.72
CA GLN A 13 -35.97 -4.01 8.77
C GLN A 13 -35.02 -3.60 7.63
N THR A 14 -35.20 -2.41 7.04
CA THR A 14 -34.30 -1.85 6.02
C THR A 14 -32.88 -1.57 6.56
N GLY A 15 -32.76 -1.13 7.82
CA GLY A 15 -31.49 -1.01 8.52
C GLY A 15 -30.78 -2.37 8.73
N SER A 16 -31.52 -3.46 8.95
CA SER A 16 -30.96 -4.79 9.15
C SER A 16 -30.28 -5.36 7.90
N TRP A 17 -30.90 -5.21 6.73
CA TRP A 17 -30.31 -5.69 5.45
C TRP A 17 -29.08 -4.89 5.06
N SER A 18 -29.11 -3.56 5.19
CA SER A 18 -27.97 -2.68 4.90
C SER A 18 -26.74 -3.04 5.75
N MET A 19 -26.93 -3.32 7.04
CA MET A 19 -25.83 -3.67 7.94
C MET A 19 -25.18 -5.02 7.59
N LYS A 20 -25.95 -6.00 7.10
CA LYS A 20 -25.39 -7.29 6.63
C LYS A 20 -24.50 -7.10 5.40
N TRP A 21 -24.93 -6.29 4.44
CA TRP A 21 -24.13 -5.98 3.24
C TRP A 21 -22.84 -5.23 3.58
N ILE A 22 -22.90 -4.27 4.50
CA ILE A 22 -21.70 -3.53 4.97
C ILE A 22 -20.69 -4.50 5.61
N LYS A 23 -21.16 -5.39 6.49
CA LYS A 23 -20.30 -6.42 7.11
C LYS A 23 -19.69 -7.36 6.08
N PHE A 24 -20.48 -7.81 5.11
CA PHE A 24 -20.01 -8.68 4.03
C PHE A 24 -18.95 -8.01 3.16
N PHE A 25 -19.16 -6.75 2.76
CA PHE A 25 -18.19 -5.98 2.00
C PHE A 25 -16.88 -5.82 2.77
N LEU A 26 -16.94 -5.37 4.03
CA LEU A 26 -15.75 -5.22 4.87
C LEU A 26 -15.02 -6.54 5.07
N PHE A 27 -15.74 -7.64 5.25
CA PHE A 27 -15.16 -8.97 5.35
C PHE A 27 -14.38 -9.33 4.08
N MET A 28 -15.01 -9.17 2.91
CA MET A 28 -14.39 -9.48 1.63
C MET A 28 -13.16 -8.61 1.35
N THR A 29 -13.24 -7.29 1.59
CA THR A 29 -12.09 -6.39 1.41
C THR A 29 -10.92 -6.76 2.32
N ASN A 30 -11.18 -7.09 3.59
CA ASN A 30 -10.11 -7.51 4.51
C ASN A 30 -9.47 -8.84 4.08
N VAL A 31 -10.25 -9.81 3.62
CA VAL A 31 -9.70 -11.08 3.09
C VAL A 31 -8.82 -10.83 1.86
N MET A 32 -9.25 -9.95 0.95
CA MET A 32 -8.43 -9.55 -0.20
C MET A 32 -7.13 -8.88 0.23
N PHE A 33 -7.15 -7.99 1.24
CA PHE A 33 -5.94 -7.36 1.75
C PHE A 33 -4.99 -8.33 2.45
N VAL A 34 -5.50 -9.35 3.15
CA VAL A 34 -4.65 -10.42 3.68
C VAL A 34 -3.96 -11.16 2.54
N PHE A 35 -4.70 -11.54 1.49
CA PHE A 35 -4.12 -12.25 0.34
C PHE A 35 -3.05 -11.40 -0.38
N VAL A 36 -3.36 -10.13 -0.66
CA VAL A 36 -2.39 -9.19 -1.25
C VAL A 36 -1.16 -9.03 -0.35
N GLY A 37 -1.35 -8.87 0.97
CA GLY A 37 -0.25 -8.75 1.91
C GLY A 37 0.67 -9.97 1.92
N VAL A 38 0.11 -11.19 1.89
CA VAL A 38 0.90 -12.43 1.79
C VAL A 38 1.66 -12.53 0.48
N LEU A 39 1.04 -12.14 -0.64
CA LEU A 39 1.74 -12.08 -1.94
C LEU A 39 2.91 -11.10 -1.89
N VAL A 40 2.72 -9.90 -1.33
CA VAL A 40 3.78 -8.88 -1.22
C VAL A 40 4.92 -9.34 -0.30
N ILE A 41 4.62 -10.04 0.80
CA ILE A 41 5.66 -10.66 1.65
C ILE A 41 6.43 -11.71 0.86
N SER A 42 5.71 -12.54 0.09
CA SER A 42 6.29 -13.64 -0.68
C SER A 42 7.20 -13.11 -1.79
N THR A 43 6.80 -12.05 -2.50
CA THR A 43 7.65 -11.40 -3.51
C THR A 43 8.88 -10.76 -2.86
N GLY A 44 8.73 -10.05 -1.74
CA GLY A 44 9.85 -9.48 -1.00
C GLY A 44 10.85 -10.54 -0.52
N ALA A 45 10.36 -11.68 -0.03
CA ALA A 45 11.18 -12.81 0.40
C ALA A 45 11.89 -13.49 -0.79
N ALA A 46 11.20 -13.67 -1.91
CA ALA A 46 11.78 -14.26 -3.12
C ALA A 46 12.88 -13.39 -3.73
N VAL A 47 12.64 -12.06 -3.80
CA VAL A 47 13.68 -11.10 -4.21
C VAL A 47 14.86 -11.22 -3.27
N ARG A 48 14.62 -11.19 -1.95
CA ARG A 48 15.70 -11.30 -0.97
C ARG A 48 16.51 -12.60 -1.11
N SER A 49 15.88 -13.75 -1.37
CA SER A 49 16.60 -15.02 -1.53
C SER A 49 17.45 -15.06 -2.78
N VAL A 50 16.98 -14.48 -3.89
CA VAL A 50 17.78 -14.41 -5.12
C VAL A 50 19.02 -13.56 -4.92
N TYR A 51 18.90 -12.42 -4.22
CA TYR A 51 20.03 -11.50 -4.02
C TYR A 51 20.93 -11.85 -2.83
N SER A 52 20.45 -12.62 -1.83
CA SER A 52 21.27 -13.08 -0.70
C SER A 52 22.44 -13.96 -1.12
N ASP A 53 22.27 -14.72 -2.19
CA ASP A 53 23.30 -15.62 -2.71
C ASP A 53 24.43 -14.84 -3.42
N PHE A 54 24.22 -13.56 -3.69
CA PHE A 54 25.19 -12.65 -4.30
C PHE A 54 25.63 -11.53 -3.34
N THR A 55 25.48 -11.69 -2.02
CA THR A 55 25.91 -10.72 -0.97
C THR A 55 27.33 -10.16 -1.15
N ALA A 56 28.26 -10.93 -1.70
CA ALA A 56 29.63 -10.49 -1.96
C ALA A 56 29.77 -9.55 -3.18
N PHE A 57 28.72 -9.42 -3.99
CA PHE A 57 28.70 -8.68 -5.24
C PHE A 57 27.62 -7.59 -5.28
N VAL A 58 26.49 -7.78 -4.59
CA VAL A 58 25.32 -6.91 -4.66
C VAL A 58 25.38 -5.82 -3.59
N ASP A 59 25.34 -4.57 -4.03
CA ASP A 59 25.37 -3.36 -3.19
C ASP A 59 24.16 -3.31 -2.23
N GLU A 60 24.30 -2.67 -1.04
CA GLU A 60 23.24 -2.58 -0.02
C GLU A 60 21.93 -1.96 -0.56
N GLN A 61 22.04 -1.24 -1.67
CA GLN A 61 20.95 -0.55 -2.38
C GLN A 61 19.84 -1.50 -2.84
N PHE A 62 20.14 -2.78 -3.15
CA PHE A 62 19.14 -3.76 -3.59
C PHE A 62 18.47 -4.52 -2.43
N TYR A 63 19.09 -4.56 -1.25
CA TYR A 63 18.48 -5.14 -0.05
C TYR A 63 17.34 -4.29 0.50
N SER A 64 17.46 -2.97 0.33
CA SER A 64 16.53 -2.00 0.90
C SER A 64 15.09 -2.16 0.36
N PRO A 65 14.83 -2.26 -0.97
CA PRO A 65 13.48 -2.42 -1.51
C PRO A 65 12.81 -3.75 -1.13
N ALA A 66 13.56 -4.86 -1.10
CA ALA A 66 13.02 -6.18 -0.76
C ALA A 66 12.54 -6.22 0.70
N CYS A 67 13.32 -5.66 1.63
CA CYS A 67 12.93 -5.50 3.02
C CYS A 67 11.69 -4.59 3.18
N MET A 68 11.59 -3.52 2.40
CA MET A 68 10.41 -2.65 2.40
C MET A 68 9.13 -3.41 2.02
N PHE A 69 9.16 -4.26 0.99
CA PHE A 69 7.99 -5.08 0.63
C PHE A 69 7.55 -6.00 1.77
N ILE A 70 8.50 -6.67 2.44
CA ILE A 70 8.18 -7.54 3.58
C ILE A 70 7.50 -6.73 4.70
N VAL A 71 8.08 -5.59 5.08
CA VAL A 71 7.54 -4.74 6.15
C VAL A 71 6.14 -4.22 5.80
N VAL A 72 5.95 -3.70 4.58
CA VAL A 72 4.66 -3.21 4.11
C VAL A 72 3.62 -4.33 4.13
N GLY A 73 3.96 -5.51 3.59
CA GLY A 73 3.04 -6.65 3.56
C GLY A 73 2.65 -7.12 4.97
N VAL A 74 3.58 -7.16 5.93
CA VAL A 74 3.28 -7.50 7.33
C VAL A 74 2.33 -6.48 7.95
N ILE A 75 2.56 -5.19 7.73
CA ILE A 75 1.67 -4.12 8.22
C ILE A 75 0.28 -4.27 7.61
N THR A 76 0.17 -4.53 6.29
CA THR A 76 -1.11 -4.74 5.60
C THR A 76 -1.89 -5.92 6.20
N VAL A 77 -1.23 -7.07 6.43
CA VAL A 77 -1.86 -8.25 7.04
C VAL A 77 -2.33 -7.94 8.47
N ALA A 78 -1.52 -7.23 9.26
CA ALA A 78 -1.89 -6.83 10.62
C ALA A 78 -3.13 -5.93 10.64
N ILE A 79 -3.17 -4.88 9.80
CA ILE A 79 -4.32 -3.97 9.67
C ILE A 79 -5.58 -4.74 9.25
N ALA A 80 -5.46 -5.61 8.25
CA ALA A 80 -6.58 -6.42 7.75
C ALA A 80 -7.12 -7.38 8.83
N THR A 81 -6.23 -7.92 9.68
CA THR A 81 -6.62 -8.77 10.81
C THR A 81 -7.45 -8.00 11.85
N PHE A 82 -7.08 -6.76 12.16
CA PHE A 82 -7.91 -5.89 13.02
C PHE A 82 -9.29 -5.63 12.41
N GLY A 83 -9.37 -5.38 11.11
CA GLY A 83 -10.65 -5.20 10.39
C GLY A 83 -11.51 -6.46 10.41
N PHE A 84 -10.90 -7.62 10.20
CA PHE A 84 -11.56 -8.92 10.25
C PHE A 84 -12.12 -9.25 11.64
N ILE A 85 -11.27 -9.20 12.67
CA ILE A 85 -11.67 -9.48 14.06
C ILE A 85 -12.70 -8.44 14.53
N GLY A 86 -12.53 -7.16 14.17
CA GLY A 86 -13.46 -6.10 14.51
C GLY A 86 -14.87 -6.34 13.96
N THR A 87 -14.94 -6.78 12.70
CA THR A 87 -16.22 -7.09 12.02
C THR A 87 -16.91 -8.31 12.63
N ILE A 88 -16.17 -9.40 12.92
CA ILE A 88 -16.72 -10.63 13.51
C ILE A 88 -17.15 -10.43 14.97
N ARG A 89 -16.33 -9.76 15.79
CA ARG A 89 -16.64 -9.54 17.20
C ARG A 89 -17.64 -8.41 17.43
N GLU A 90 -18.08 -7.74 16.36
CA GLU A 90 -18.96 -6.57 16.42
C GLU A 90 -18.48 -5.54 17.45
N SER A 91 -17.16 -5.35 17.54
CA SER A 91 -16.55 -4.48 18.55
C SER A 91 -16.31 -3.10 17.97
N SER A 92 -17.03 -2.10 18.49
CA SER A 92 -16.88 -0.71 18.06
C SER A 92 -15.46 -0.18 18.24
N LEU A 93 -14.73 -0.65 19.27
CA LEU A 93 -13.36 -0.21 19.51
C LEU A 93 -12.42 -0.70 18.40
N LEU A 94 -12.46 -2.00 18.06
CA LEU A 94 -11.60 -2.57 17.02
C LEU A 94 -11.91 -1.97 15.64
N ILE A 95 -13.19 -1.76 15.33
CA ILE A 95 -13.61 -1.15 14.05
C ILE A 95 -13.14 0.30 13.97
N ASN A 96 -13.18 1.06 15.07
CA ASN A 96 -12.65 2.42 15.11
C ASN A 96 -11.12 2.46 14.96
N ILE A 97 -10.40 1.52 15.58
CA ILE A 97 -8.95 1.38 15.41
C ILE A 97 -8.63 1.08 13.94
N TYR A 98 -9.34 0.11 13.33
CA TYR A 98 -9.20 -0.21 11.91
C TYR A 98 -9.45 1.01 11.02
N CYS A 99 -10.52 1.76 11.26
CA CYS A 99 -10.82 3.01 10.54
C CYS A 99 -9.68 4.04 10.68
N GLY A 100 -9.15 4.23 11.90
CA GLY A 100 -8.04 5.14 12.14
C GLY A 100 -6.75 4.72 11.42
N LEU A 101 -6.42 3.42 11.44
CA LEU A 101 -5.27 2.87 10.72
C LEU A 101 -5.40 3.09 9.21
N LEU A 102 -6.59 2.84 8.63
CA LEU A 102 -6.85 3.17 7.23
C LEU A 102 -6.68 4.65 6.95
N SER A 103 -7.14 5.55 7.83
CA SER A 103 -6.92 6.99 7.62
C SER A 103 -5.43 7.37 7.64
N VAL A 104 -4.65 6.81 8.56
CA VAL A 104 -3.19 7.06 8.62
C VAL A 104 -2.49 6.56 7.35
N VAL A 105 -2.79 5.34 6.90
CA VAL A 105 -2.20 4.80 5.67
C VAL A 105 -2.56 5.65 4.45
N PHE A 106 -3.78 6.17 4.38
CA PHE A 106 -4.20 7.02 3.27
C PHE A 106 -3.41 8.34 3.24
N LEU A 107 -3.16 8.95 4.40
CA LEU A 107 -2.33 10.15 4.49
C LEU A 107 -0.87 9.88 4.08
N LEU A 108 -0.33 8.72 4.46
CA LEU A 108 1.00 8.30 4.02
C LEU A 108 1.06 8.08 2.50
N GLU A 109 0.03 7.46 1.92
CA GLU A 109 -0.08 7.23 0.47
C GLU A 109 -0.11 8.55 -0.32
N VAL A 110 -0.94 9.51 0.13
CA VAL A 110 -0.99 10.85 -0.47
C VAL A 110 0.35 11.56 -0.35
N THR A 111 0.97 11.53 0.83
CA THR A 111 2.28 12.17 1.06
C THR A 111 3.36 11.57 0.18
N ALA A 112 3.45 10.24 0.10
CA ALA A 112 4.40 9.53 -0.74
C ALA A 112 4.20 9.84 -2.23
N THR A 113 2.93 9.89 -2.67
CA THR A 113 2.57 10.25 -4.05
C THR A 113 3.00 11.68 -4.38
N LEU A 114 2.74 12.64 -3.49
CA LEU A 114 3.12 14.05 -3.68
C LEU A 114 4.65 14.22 -3.75
N VAL A 115 5.38 13.59 -2.83
CA VAL A 115 6.85 13.61 -2.82
C VAL A 115 7.40 12.97 -4.10
N GLY A 116 6.86 11.82 -4.51
CA GLY A 116 7.28 11.13 -5.74
C GLY A 116 7.04 11.95 -7.00
N VAL A 117 5.91 12.68 -7.08
CA VAL A 117 5.64 13.59 -8.20
C VAL A 117 6.56 14.81 -8.16
N HIS A 118 6.83 15.37 -6.97
CA HIS A 118 7.69 16.54 -6.81
C HIS A 118 9.13 16.27 -7.29
N HIS A 119 9.72 15.14 -6.87
CA HIS A 119 11.11 14.79 -7.20
C HIS A 119 11.27 14.08 -8.55
N ARG A 120 10.23 14.00 -9.38
CA ARG A 120 10.28 13.27 -10.67
C ARG A 120 11.39 13.76 -11.61
N HIS A 121 11.70 15.06 -11.59
CA HIS A 121 12.72 15.65 -12.47
C HIS A 121 14.13 15.37 -11.96
N GLU A 122 14.33 15.40 -10.64
CA GLU A 122 15.60 15.04 -10.01
C GLU A 122 15.95 13.57 -10.25
N VAL A 123 14.95 12.68 -10.20
CA VAL A 123 15.13 11.24 -10.52
C VAL A 123 15.66 11.05 -11.94
N ASN A 124 15.19 11.82 -12.92
CA ASN A 124 15.69 11.72 -14.30
C ASN A 124 17.15 12.18 -14.42
N GLY A 125 17.50 13.28 -13.77
CA GLY A 125 18.88 13.79 -13.75
C GLY A 125 19.83 12.81 -13.06
N PHE A 126 19.41 12.31 -11.90
CA PHE A 126 20.14 11.29 -11.13
C PHE A 126 20.34 10.01 -11.93
N LEU A 127 19.30 9.54 -12.65
CA LEU A 127 19.39 8.35 -13.49
C LEU A 127 20.44 8.50 -14.59
N ARG A 128 20.41 9.62 -15.32
CA ARG A 128 21.39 9.88 -16.39
C ARG A 128 22.81 10.01 -15.83
N GLN A 129 22.97 10.72 -14.72
CA GLN A 129 24.26 10.84 -14.04
C GLN A 129 24.78 9.47 -13.57
N SER A 130 23.90 8.63 -13.01
CA SER A 130 24.23 7.27 -12.58
C SER A 130 24.70 6.43 -13.76
N LEU A 131 23.98 6.45 -14.89
CA LEU A 131 24.39 5.73 -16.11
C LEU A 131 25.75 6.20 -16.62
N ASN A 132 25.97 7.51 -16.72
CA ASN A 132 27.27 8.08 -17.13
C ASN A 132 28.40 7.62 -16.20
N SER A 133 28.17 7.66 -14.88
CA SER A 133 29.17 7.22 -13.90
C SER A 133 29.46 5.72 -13.98
N SER A 134 28.44 4.91 -14.30
CA SER A 134 28.60 3.47 -14.52
C SER A 134 29.40 3.20 -15.79
N LEU A 135 29.14 3.92 -16.87
CA LEU A 135 29.87 3.77 -18.13
C LEU A 135 31.36 4.09 -17.94
N GLN A 136 31.71 5.16 -17.23
CA GLN A 136 33.10 5.52 -16.93
C GLN A 136 33.84 4.50 -16.04
N ARG A 137 33.12 3.80 -15.16
CA ARG A 137 33.70 2.78 -14.26
C ARG A 137 33.69 1.37 -14.86
N TYR A 138 33.02 1.18 -16.00
CA TYR A 138 32.89 -0.09 -16.69
C TYR A 138 34.22 -0.84 -16.86
N PRO A 139 35.33 -0.21 -17.31
CA PRO A 139 36.59 -0.93 -17.55
C PRO A 139 37.25 -1.46 -16.26
N TRP A 140 36.94 -0.87 -15.11
CA TRP A 140 37.67 -1.06 -13.87
C TRP A 140 36.89 -1.83 -12.79
N ASN A 141 35.60 -2.09 -13.04
CA ASN A 141 34.71 -2.69 -12.06
C ASN A 141 33.86 -3.80 -12.69
N SER A 142 34.21 -5.05 -12.41
CA SER A 142 33.53 -6.24 -12.94
C SER A 142 32.05 -6.33 -12.54
N HIS A 143 31.64 -5.72 -11.43
CA HIS A 143 30.23 -5.70 -11.02
C HIS A 143 29.42 -4.70 -11.88
N ILE A 144 29.96 -3.51 -12.08
CA ILE A 144 29.37 -2.50 -12.97
C ILE A 144 29.34 -3.04 -14.41
N GLN A 145 30.40 -3.71 -14.84
CA GLN A 145 30.47 -4.37 -16.14
C GLN A 145 29.28 -5.30 -16.38
N LYS A 146 29.09 -6.29 -15.48
CA LYS A 146 27.96 -7.23 -15.56
C LYS A 146 26.60 -6.54 -15.55
N SER A 147 26.44 -5.47 -14.76
CA SER A 147 25.18 -4.73 -14.65
C SER A 147 24.87 -3.93 -15.92
N VAL A 148 25.88 -3.28 -16.52
CA VAL A 148 25.74 -2.57 -17.80
C VAL A 148 25.49 -3.55 -18.94
N ASP A 149 26.22 -4.67 -18.99
CA ASP A 149 26.03 -5.71 -20.01
C ASP A 149 24.61 -6.28 -19.95
N PHE A 150 24.15 -6.65 -18.74
CA PHE A 150 22.79 -7.14 -18.53
C PHE A 150 21.74 -6.12 -18.98
N MET A 151 21.90 -4.86 -18.61
CA MET A 151 20.98 -3.79 -19.02
C MET A 151 20.93 -3.63 -20.54
N GLN A 152 22.08 -3.60 -21.22
CA GLN A 152 22.16 -3.42 -22.67
C GLN A 152 21.50 -4.58 -23.42
N ILE A 153 21.72 -5.81 -22.96
CA ILE A 153 21.11 -7.02 -23.52
C ILE A 153 19.59 -7.01 -23.28
N GLU A 154 19.14 -6.79 -22.05
CA GLU A 154 17.73 -6.88 -21.66
C GLU A 154 16.89 -5.77 -22.29
N LEU A 155 17.44 -4.56 -22.39
CA LEU A 155 16.74 -3.40 -22.96
C LEU A 155 16.99 -3.22 -24.46
N GLY A 156 17.92 -3.98 -25.06
CA GLY A 156 18.31 -3.82 -26.45
C GLY A 156 18.80 -2.39 -26.76
N CYS A 157 19.66 -1.85 -25.90
CA CYS A 157 20.18 -0.48 -25.98
C CYS A 157 21.71 -0.46 -25.87
N CYS A 158 22.35 0.66 -26.25
CA CYS A 158 23.79 0.82 -26.11
C CYS A 158 24.20 2.25 -25.73
N GLY A 159 25.20 2.35 -24.85
CA GLY A 159 25.62 3.63 -24.25
C GLY A 159 24.53 4.27 -23.39
N VAL A 160 24.70 5.54 -23.05
CA VAL A 160 23.72 6.28 -22.24
C VAL A 160 22.66 6.90 -23.14
N ASP A 161 23.05 7.76 -24.06
CA ASP A 161 22.21 8.39 -25.08
C ASP A 161 22.42 7.76 -26.47
N SER A 162 23.62 7.25 -26.75
CA SER A 162 23.98 6.60 -28.02
C SER A 162 25.16 5.62 -27.84
N TYR A 163 25.36 4.71 -28.80
CA TYR A 163 26.55 3.86 -28.84
C TYR A 163 27.87 4.64 -28.91
N GLN A 164 27.82 5.89 -29.40
CA GLN A 164 28.97 6.80 -29.46
C GLN A 164 29.51 7.19 -28.08
N ASP A 165 28.72 7.05 -27.01
CA ASP A 165 29.19 7.33 -25.65
C ASP A 165 30.35 6.42 -25.22
N TRP A 166 30.60 5.32 -25.94
CA TRP A 166 31.76 4.46 -25.74
C TRP A 166 33.07 5.06 -26.25
N GLU A 167 33.04 6.07 -27.12
CA GLU A 167 34.26 6.78 -27.58
C GLU A 167 34.97 7.45 -26.40
N ASP A 168 34.20 7.98 -25.43
CA ASP A 168 34.75 8.61 -24.21
C ASP A 168 35.35 7.59 -23.22
N VAL A 169 35.15 6.29 -23.44
CA VAL A 169 35.57 5.21 -22.51
C VAL A 169 36.66 4.33 -23.12
N PHE A 170 36.48 3.89 -24.36
CA PHE A 170 37.38 3.01 -25.10
C PHE A 170 37.77 3.62 -26.45
N ALA A 171 38.33 4.84 -26.44
CA ALA A 171 38.89 5.44 -27.65
C ALA A 171 40.05 4.60 -28.19
N VAL A 172 39.88 4.06 -29.39
CA VAL A 172 40.93 3.45 -30.22
C VAL A 172 41.15 4.35 -31.42
N VAL A 173 42.42 4.64 -31.74
CA VAL A 173 42.76 5.37 -32.98
C VAL A 173 43.00 4.34 -34.07
N ASP A 174 42.20 4.37 -35.12
CA ASP A 174 42.47 3.62 -36.33
C ASP A 174 43.71 4.22 -37.00
N LEU A 175 44.75 3.39 -37.13
CA LEU A 175 46.07 3.82 -37.60
C LEU A 175 46.13 4.00 -39.11
N ASP A 176 45.14 3.49 -39.86
CA ASP A 176 45.15 3.51 -41.33
C ASP A 176 44.50 4.77 -41.92
N ASN A 177 43.48 5.30 -41.25
CA ASN A 177 42.69 6.46 -41.68
C ASN A 177 42.68 7.61 -40.65
N GLY A 178 43.16 7.37 -39.42
CA GLY A 178 43.27 8.37 -38.35
C GLY A 178 41.95 8.64 -37.60
N ASP A 179 40.90 7.86 -37.87
CA ASP A 179 39.60 8.01 -37.21
C ASP A 179 39.63 7.42 -35.79
N VAL A 180 38.91 8.06 -34.87
CA VAL A 180 38.71 7.51 -33.52
C VAL A 180 37.51 6.58 -33.56
N MET A 181 37.73 5.31 -33.20
CA MET A 181 36.70 4.29 -33.09
C MET A 181 36.62 3.79 -31.65
N ALA A 182 35.43 3.45 -31.19
CA ALA A 182 35.26 2.83 -29.89
C ALA A 182 35.24 1.30 -29.99
N GLU A 183 35.99 0.60 -29.13
CA GLU A 183 35.76 -0.83 -28.95
C GLU A 183 34.45 -1.02 -28.16
N LEU A 184 33.43 -1.54 -28.83
CA LEU A 184 32.11 -1.75 -28.24
C LEU A 184 32.06 -3.09 -27.49
N PRO A 185 31.49 -3.15 -26.28
CA PRO A 185 31.30 -4.42 -25.59
C PRO A 185 30.30 -5.30 -26.33
N ALA A 186 30.45 -6.62 -26.23
CA ALA A 186 29.59 -7.59 -26.91
C ALA A 186 28.10 -7.41 -26.57
N SER A 187 27.77 -6.91 -25.38
CA SER A 187 26.40 -6.59 -24.95
C SER A 187 25.73 -5.46 -25.73
N CYS A 188 26.52 -4.59 -26.38
CA CYS A 188 26.04 -3.50 -27.22
C CYS A 188 25.70 -3.95 -28.65
N CYS A 189 26.21 -5.12 -29.07
CA CYS A 189 26.08 -5.62 -30.42
C CYS A 189 24.75 -6.36 -30.59
N ARG A 190 23.89 -5.84 -31.47
CA ARG A 190 22.62 -6.50 -31.82
C ARG A 190 22.88 -7.73 -32.70
N GLU A 191 23.78 -7.59 -33.65
CA GLU A 191 24.15 -8.60 -34.64
C GLU A 191 25.61 -8.38 -35.05
N TYR A 192 26.24 -9.45 -35.54
CA TYR A 192 27.56 -9.40 -36.16
C TYR A 192 27.43 -9.73 -37.64
N LEU A 193 27.90 -8.83 -38.51
CA LEU A 193 27.90 -8.97 -39.97
C LEU A 193 29.35 -8.95 -40.44
N ASP A 194 29.80 -10.05 -41.06
CA ASP A 194 31.20 -10.26 -41.51
C ASP A 194 32.28 -10.04 -40.43
N GLY A 195 31.91 -10.21 -39.15
CA GLY A 195 32.81 -10.02 -38.00
C GLY A 195 32.69 -8.63 -37.35
N ASP A 196 31.98 -7.70 -37.99
CA ASP A 196 31.76 -6.36 -37.48
C ASP A 196 30.50 -6.28 -36.61
N CYS A 197 30.62 -5.61 -35.46
CA CYS A 197 29.52 -5.38 -34.53
C CYS A 197 28.57 -4.30 -35.06
N ILE A 198 27.28 -4.64 -35.17
CA ILE A 198 26.22 -3.65 -35.40
C ILE A 198 25.62 -3.25 -34.05
N PRO A 199 25.87 -2.02 -33.57
CA PRO A 199 25.41 -1.61 -32.26
C PRO A 199 23.90 -1.36 -32.23
N HIS A 200 23.32 -1.51 -31.03
CA HIS A 200 22.01 -0.96 -30.74
C HIS A 200 22.02 0.57 -30.89
N GLN A 201 21.18 1.09 -31.79
CA GLN A 201 21.09 2.53 -32.09
C GLN A 201 20.42 3.36 -30.98
N ALA A 202 19.67 2.74 -30.09
CA ALA A 202 18.97 3.43 -29.01
C ALA A 202 19.86 3.49 -27.75
N GLY A 203 19.99 4.68 -27.15
CA GLY A 203 20.59 4.85 -25.84
C GLY A 203 19.81 4.15 -24.72
N CYS A 204 20.51 3.72 -23.67
CA CYS A 204 19.85 3.09 -22.52
C CYS A 204 19.06 4.07 -21.65
N PHE A 205 19.47 5.33 -21.55
CA PHE A 205 18.72 6.36 -20.83
C PHE A 205 17.31 6.60 -21.41
N PRO A 206 17.13 6.93 -22.70
CA PRO A 206 15.78 7.15 -23.24
C PRO A 206 14.91 5.89 -23.18
N THR A 207 15.50 4.71 -23.36
CA THR A 207 14.80 3.42 -23.29
C THR A 207 14.32 3.12 -21.87
N MET A 208 15.22 3.19 -20.89
CA MET A 208 14.88 3.00 -19.47
C MET A 208 13.91 4.08 -18.99
N TYR A 209 14.04 5.32 -19.45
CA TYR A 209 13.10 6.39 -19.12
C TYR A 209 11.69 6.12 -19.67
N ALA A 210 11.57 5.58 -20.89
CA ALA A 210 10.28 5.17 -21.45
C ALA A 210 9.62 4.06 -20.60
N LEU A 211 10.41 3.07 -20.17
CA LEU A 211 9.97 2.02 -19.27
C LEU A 211 9.53 2.58 -17.91
N LEU A 212 10.34 3.45 -17.29
CA LEU A 212 10.03 4.08 -16.01
C LEU A 212 8.74 4.90 -16.09
N ARG A 213 8.50 5.64 -17.18
CA ARG A 213 7.21 6.34 -17.37
C ARG A 213 6.05 5.36 -17.46
N HIS A 214 6.23 4.20 -18.11
CA HIS A 214 5.18 3.21 -18.24
C HIS A 214 4.89 2.55 -16.89
N CYS A 215 5.92 2.12 -16.16
CA CYS A 215 5.81 1.58 -14.81
C CYS A 215 5.21 2.61 -13.85
N SER A 216 5.63 3.86 -13.92
CA SER A 216 5.09 4.97 -13.11
C SER A 216 3.60 5.14 -13.32
N LYS A 217 3.11 5.11 -14.58
CA LYS A 217 1.66 5.15 -14.86
C LYS A 217 0.92 3.96 -14.26
N THR A 218 1.46 2.74 -14.38
CA THR A 218 0.88 1.54 -13.76
C THR A 218 0.80 1.68 -12.25
N VAL A 219 1.88 2.16 -11.60
CA VAL A 219 1.92 2.41 -10.16
C VAL A 219 0.88 3.44 -9.75
N PHE A 220 0.79 4.60 -10.42
CA PHE A 220 -0.22 5.61 -10.11
C PHE A 220 -1.66 5.08 -10.26
N SER A 221 -1.92 4.28 -11.30
CA SER A 221 -3.24 3.66 -11.48
C SER A 221 -3.58 2.69 -10.35
N GLY A 222 -2.59 1.95 -9.85
CA GLY A 222 -2.73 1.06 -8.69
C GLY A 222 -3.00 1.82 -7.40
N LEU A 223 -2.26 2.90 -7.14
CA LEU A 223 -2.46 3.77 -5.97
C LEU A 223 -3.88 4.36 -5.96
N LEU A 224 -4.35 4.88 -7.09
CA LEU A 224 -5.71 5.42 -7.18
C LEU A 224 -6.78 4.37 -6.84
N LEU A 225 -6.61 3.13 -7.29
CA LEU A 225 -7.50 2.02 -6.97
C LEU A 225 -7.46 1.71 -5.46
N VAL A 226 -6.27 1.60 -4.88
CA VAL A 226 -6.08 1.33 -3.44
C VAL A 226 -6.71 2.42 -2.60
N SER A 227 -6.40 3.69 -2.88
CA SER A 227 -7.01 4.87 -2.25
C SER A 227 -8.54 4.82 -2.29
N THR A 228 -9.13 4.47 -3.44
CA THR A 228 -10.59 4.39 -3.59
C THR A 228 -11.19 3.30 -2.71
N VAL A 229 -10.63 2.09 -2.74
CA VAL A 229 -11.08 0.96 -1.91
C VAL A 229 -10.92 1.29 -0.42
N GLN A 230 -9.83 1.96 -0.06
CA GLN A 230 -9.52 2.35 1.31
C GLN A 230 -10.48 3.40 1.87
N ILE A 231 -10.83 4.42 1.09
CA ILE A 231 -11.84 5.41 1.48
C ILE A 231 -13.20 4.73 1.68
N LEU A 232 -13.61 3.86 0.75
CA LEU A 232 -14.87 3.12 0.89
C LEU A 232 -14.87 2.22 2.13
N ALA A 233 -13.78 1.50 2.38
CA ALA A 233 -13.62 0.66 3.56
C ALA A 233 -13.65 1.48 4.86
N ALA A 234 -12.99 2.65 4.90
CA ALA A 234 -13.01 3.54 6.05
C ALA A 234 -14.41 4.12 6.31
N LEU A 235 -15.12 4.55 5.25
CA LEU A 235 -16.50 5.03 5.35
C LEU A 235 -17.44 3.95 5.91
N PHE A 236 -17.37 2.74 5.36
CA PHE A 236 -18.18 1.62 5.83
C PHE A 236 -17.82 1.18 7.24
N ALA A 237 -16.54 1.15 7.59
CA ALA A 237 -16.08 0.85 8.95
C ALA A 237 -16.59 1.92 9.94
N PHE A 238 -16.51 3.20 9.57
CA PHE A 238 -17.01 4.29 10.40
C PHE A 238 -18.52 4.19 10.62
N ILE A 239 -19.30 3.96 9.56
CA ILE A 239 -20.76 3.76 9.67
C ILE A 239 -21.07 2.56 10.57
N LEU A 240 -20.39 1.42 10.37
CA LEU A 240 -20.59 0.21 11.18
C LEU A 240 -20.23 0.47 12.66
N GLY A 241 -19.08 1.11 12.92
CA GLY A 241 -18.61 1.45 14.26
C GLY A 241 -19.55 2.41 14.99
N GLN A 242 -20.04 3.45 14.31
CA GLN A 242 -21.05 4.36 14.85
C GLN A 242 -22.34 3.61 15.21
N ARG A 243 -22.84 2.75 14.32
CA ARG A 243 -24.08 1.99 14.55
C ARG A 243 -23.95 1.06 15.75
N ILE A 244 -22.86 0.30 15.85
CA ILE A 244 -22.59 -0.58 17.00
C ILE A 244 -22.53 0.24 18.29
N ARG A 245 -21.80 1.36 18.29
CA ARG A 245 -21.68 2.23 19.46
C ARG A 245 -23.03 2.80 19.89
N LEU A 246 -23.84 3.28 18.93
CA LEU A 246 -25.17 3.82 19.20
C LEU A 246 -26.11 2.78 19.80
N VAL A 247 -26.10 1.54 19.27
CA VAL A 247 -26.91 0.44 19.81
C VAL A 247 -26.47 0.11 21.25
N LYS A 248 -25.17 0.04 21.50
CA LYS A 248 -24.62 -0.23 22.84
C LYS A 248 -24.98 0.89 23.83
N THR A 249 -24.83 2.16 23.43
CA THR A 249 -25.20 3.30 24.27
C THR A 249 -26.69 3.33 24.55
N ARG A 250 -27.54 3.09 23.54
CA ARG A 250 -29.00 3.05 23.71
C ARG A 250 -29.41 1.94 24.68
N SER A 251 -28.87 0.74 24.52
CA SER A 251 -29.12 -0.38 25.43
C SER A 251 -28.71 -0.05 26.88
N SER A 252 -27.57 0.61 27.08
CA SER A 252 -27.14 1.03 28.43
C SER A 252 -28.05 2.11 29.04
N LEU A 253 -28.56 3.03 28.21
CA LEU A 253 -29.46 4.09 28.65
C LEU A 253 -30.86 3.54 28.99
N ASP A 254 -31.36 2.59 28.21
CA ASP A 254 -32.63 1.92 28.48
C ASP A 254 -32.56 1.11 29.79
N ALA A 255 -31.43 0.44 30.06
CA ALA A 255 -31.20 -0.26 31.33
C ALA A 255 -31.16 0.71 32.53
N LEU A 256 -30.50 1.87 32.39
CA LEU A 256 -30.50 2.92 33.41
C LEU A 256 -31.91 3.48 33.65
N LYS A 257 -32.63 3.81 32.57
CA LYS A 257 -34.01 4.35 32.66
C LYS A 257 -34.95 3.36 33.32
N TYR A 258 -34.85 2.08 33.00
CA TYR A 258 -35.60 1.02 33.66
C TYR A 258 -35.32 0.99 35.17
N LYS A 259 -34.04 0.98 35.58
CA LYS A 259 -33.64 0.96 37.00
C LYS A 259 -34.15 2.19 37.76
N THR A 260 -34.08 3.39 37.15
CA THR A 260 -34.59 4.63 37.76
C THR A 260 -36.11 4.61 37.88
N THR A 261 -36.82 4.13 36.86
CA THR A 261 -38.29 4.10 36.85
C THR A 261 -38.83 3.14 37.90
N VAL A 262 -38.25 1.93 38.00
CA VAL A 262 -38.61 0.94 39.02
C VAL A 262 -38.28 1.44 40.42
N GLY A 263 -37.07 1.98 40.63
CA GLY A 263 -36.68 2.54 41.93
C GLY A 263 -37.59 3.69 42.39
N ALA A 264 -38.02 4.56 41.46
CA ALA A 264 -38.97 5.64 41.77
C ALA A 264 -40.38 5.13 42.11
N PHE A 265 -40.79 3.97 41.56
CA PHE A 265 -42.05 3.33 41.89
C PHE A 265 -42.01 2.69 43.28
N ASP A 266 -40.94 1.96 43.61
CA ASP A 266 -40.76 1.35 44.94
C ASP A 266 -40.73 2.40 46.05
N TYR A 267 -40.05 3.53 45.84
CA TYR A 267 -40.03 4.64 46.81
C TYR A 267 -41.42 5.21 47.07
N ARG A 268 -42.24 5.39 46.03
CA ARG A 268 -43.62 5.88 46.18
C ARG A 268 -44.46 4.92 47.02
N ARG A 269 -44.33 3.62 46.77
CA ARG A 269 -45.04 2.58 47.51
C ARG A 269 -44.66 2.55 48.99
N LEU A 270 -43.38 2.76 49.31
CA LEU A 270 -42.90 2.88 50.69
C LEU A 270 -43.42 4.14 51.38
N ALA A 271 -43.51 5.27 50.66
CA ALA A 271 -44.09 6.49 51.19
C ALA A 271 -45.57 6.31 51.56
N GLU A 272 -46.37 5.65 50.70
CA GLU A 272 -47.77 5.31 50.99
C GLU A 272 -47.91 4.44 52.24
N LEU A 273 -47.09 3.38 52.37
CA LEU A 273 -47.07 2.51 53.55
C LEU A 273 -46.66 3.23 54.85
N SER A 274 -45.84 4.28 54.76
CA SER A 274 -45.41 5.06 55.93
C SER A 274 -46.51 5.98 56.48
N ILE A 275 -47.42 6.43 55.61
CA ILE A 275 -48.57 7.29 55.98
C ILE A 275 -49.65 6.44 56.65
N GLU A 276 -49.77 5.16 56.29
CA GLU A 276 -50.80 4.26 56.78
C GLU A 276 -50.46 3.59 58.14
N LYS A 277 -49.37 4.01 58.80
CA LYS A 277 -49.02 3.48 60.12
C LYS A 277 -50.12 3.86 61.14
N PRO A 278 -50.82 2.90 61.75
CA PRO A 278 -51.90 3.19 62.68
C PRO A 278 -51.37 3.89 63.93
N LYS A 279 -52.08 4.91 64.40
CA LYS A 279 -51.98 5.41 65.78
C LYS A 279 -52.24 4.22 66.70
N SER A 280 -51.18 3.61 67.22
CA SER A 280 -51.28 2.66 68.31
C SER A 280 -51.83 3.38 69.54
N LEU A 281 -52.87 2.77 70.10
CA LEU A 281 -53.51 3.03 71.38
C LEU A 281 -52.52 3.60 72.41
N ASP A 282 -52.77 4.84 72.86
CA ASP A 282 -52.44 5.24 74.21
C ASP A 282 -53.70 5.00 75.06
N VAL A 283 -53.53 4.11 76.03
CA VAL A 283 -54.40 3.83 77.17
C VAL A 283 -54.38 5.01 78.14
#